data_AF-A0AAW8FCC9-F1
#
_entry.id   AF-A0AAW8FCC9-F1
#
_cell.length_a   1.000
_cell.length_b   1.000
_cell.length_c   1.000
_cell.angle_alpha   90.00
_cell.angle_beta   90.00
_cell.angle_gamma   90.00
#
_symmetry.space_group_name_H-M   'P 1'
#
loop_
_entity.id
_entity.type
_entity.pdbx_description
1 polymer ?
#
loop_
_entity_poly.entity_id
_entity_poly.type
_entity_poly.pdbx_seq_one_letter_code
_entity_poly.pdbx_strand_id
1 'polypeptide(L)'
;MLPVDSVLSLAGKSKLSLLGLGFHVSSKQFDVSSDVTEPSGLATTCDVDGVVISIETASGAHNAYGFYSFQRDQDSFPVPLDAGWQGFMVTDEDEATASVLLSCKTWTPEKGSGILVAGESPYGSGATQAIRLELARTVTGAARRAAEKTGCAAEPGDSGKLTAPVAEATTVLASDATGTCKGMTSVKKVRETAAGTSPAEECLLVGGLQLAAAYGPFSDPSQAVVNGPYGGHDTPSGTDEYTAWTSATCQGALGVGYYRASPLEGSDRRFTTDPLTREERADLEHFAALSAARHGCSTPAGGTS
;
A
#
# COMPACT_ATOMS: atom_id res chain seq x y z
N MET A 1 18.82 1.68 -12.25
CA MET A 1 17.35 1.74 -12.11
C MET A 1 16.91 2.93 -11.28
N LEU A 2 17.68 3.30 -10.24
CA LEU A 2 17.36 4.48 -9.43
C LEU A 2 17.45 5.80 -10.20
N PRO A 3 16.56 6.77 -9.92
CA PRO A 3 16.71 8.15 -10.35
C PRO A 3 17.78 8.84 -9.48
N VAL A 4 19.04 8.79 -9.93
CA VAL A 4 20.23 9.25 -9.17
C VAL A 4 20.03 10.64 -8.55
N ASP A 5 19.49 11.59 -9.31
CA ASP A 5 19.35 12.98 -8.85
C ASP A 5 18.36 13.11 -7.67
N SER A 6 17.24 12.38 -7.71
CA SER A 6 16.25 12.39 -6.62
C SER A 6 16.73 11.64 -5.38
N VAL A 7 17.43 10.50 -5.56
CA VAL A 7 18.04 9.76 -4.44
C VAL A 7 19.09 10.61 -3.73
N LEU A 8 19.95 11.30 -4.50
CA LEU A 8 20.94 12.21 -3.93
C LEU A 8 20.28 13.37 -3.19
N SER A 9 19.23 13.97 -3.77
CA SER A 9 18.47 15.04 -3.12
C SER A 9 17.85 14.57 -1.80
N LEU A 10 17.26 13.37 -1.78
CA LEU A 10 16.63 12.79 -0.60
C LEU A 10 17.66 12.48 0.50
N ALA A 11 18.85 12.02 0.13
CA ALA A 11 19.99 11.81 1.04
C ALA A 11 20.69 13.11 1.49
N GLY A 12 20.22 14.29 1.04
CA GLY A 12 20.89 15.57 1.32
C GLY A 12 22.29 15.69 0.69
N LYS A 13 22.55 14.96 -0.41
CA LYS A 13 23.82 14.89 -1.12
C LYS A 13 23.76 15.59 -2.48
N SER A 14 24.93 15.78 -3.06
CA SER A 14 25.08 16.27 -4.44
C SER A 14 25.83 15.25 -5.30
N LYS A 15 25.88 15.46 -6.62
CA LYS A 15 26.69 14.63 -7.52
C LYS A 15 28.17 14.59 -7.14
N LEU A 16 28.69 15.63 -6.47
CA LEU A 16 30.07 15.68 -5.98
C LEU A 16 30.30 14.69 -4.82
N SER A 17 29.26 14.34 -4.08
CA SER A 17 29.32 13.35 -3.00
C SER A 17 29.62 11.93 -3.53
N LEU A 18 29.34 11.65 -4.81
CA LEU A 18 29.71 10.40 -5.48
C LEU A 18 31.23 10.21 -5.61
N LEU A 19 32.01 11.30 -5.49
CA LEU A 19 33.45 11.32 -5.68
C LEU A 19 34.24 11.37 -4.36
N GLY A 20 33.55 11.41 -3.21
CA GLY A 20 34.13 11.60 -1.89
C GLY A 20 33.97 10.41 -0.93
N LEU A 21 34.71 10.44 0.19
CA LEU A 21 34.50 9.54 1.33
C LEU A 21 33.22 9.96 2.08
N GLY A 22 32.38 9.00 2.47
CA GLY A 22 31.12 9.25 3.20
C GLY A 22 29.84 9.14 2.37
N PHE A 23 29.89 8.42 1.24
CA PHE A 23 28.73 8.06 0.43
C PHE A 23 28.58 6.53 0.42
N HIS A 24 27.68 6.00 1.24
CA HIS A 24 27.43 4.57 1.31
C HIS A 24 26.42 4.18 0.24
N VAL A 25 26.82 3.28 -0.67
CA VAL A 25 25.91 2.61 -1.60
C VAL A 25 26.09 1.12 -1.40
N SER A 26 25.00 0.43 -1.09
CA SER A 26 24.96 -1.02 -1.14
C SER A 26 23.79 -1.49 -1.99
N SER A 27 23.97 -2.61 -2.68
CA SER A 27 22.89 -3.27 -3.42
C SER A 27 22.88 -4.75 -3.11
N LYS A 28 21.71 -5.29 -2.78
CA LYS A 28 21.51 -6.72 -2.54
C LYS A 28 20.44 -7.24 -3.48
N GLN A 29 20.75 -8.32 -4.19
CA GLN A 29 19.75 -9.12 -4.91
C GLN A 29 19.12 -10.10 -3.93
N PHE A 30 17.84 -10.39 -4.14
CA PHE A 30 17.09 -11.33 -3.32
C PHE A 30 16.13 -12.16 -4.18
N ASP A 31 15.78 -13.34 -3.71
CA ASP A 31 14.79 -14.20 -4.35
C ASP A 31 13.40 -13.85 -3.82
N VAL A 32 12.46 -13.69 -4.74
CA VAL A 32 11.14 -13.11 -4.49
C VAL A 32 10.13 -14.22 -4.16
N SER A 33 10.16 -15.32 -4.91
CA SER A 33 9.53 -16.60 -4.57
C SER A 33 10.07 -17.71 -5.49
N SER A 34 9.85 -18.99 -5.15
CA SER A 34 10.24 -20.12 -6.00
C SER A 34 9.42 -20.23 -7.29
N ASP A 35 8.23 -19.63 -7.31
CA ASP A 35 7.23 -19.83 -8.37
C ASP A 35 7.21 -18.68 -9.38
N VAL A 36 8.08 -17.68 -9.19
CA VAL A 36 8.19 -16.50 -10.05
C VAL A 36 9.55 -16.46 -10.73
N THR A 37 9.54 -16.35 -12.05
CA THR A 37 10.76 -16.12 -12.83
C THR A 37 11.09 -14.63 -12.83
N GLU A 38 11.99 -14.23 -11.93
CA GLU A 38 12.43 -12.85 -11.80
C GLU A 38 13.13 -12.32 -13.06
N PRO A 39 12.71 -11.16 -13.62
CA PRO A 39 13.45 -10.50 -14.66
C PRO A 39 14.86 -10.10 -14.18
N SER A 40 15.85 -10.32 -15.04
CA SER A 40 17.26 -10.11 -14.66
C SER A 40 17.53 -8.70 -14.10
N GLY A 41 17.98 -8.67 -12.84
CA GLY A 41 18.34 -7.44 -12.14
C GLY A 41 17.16 -6.51 -11.82
N LEU A 42 15.96 -7.07 -11.61
CA LEU A 42 14.81 -6.36 -11.05
C LEU A 42 14.83 -6.40 -9.51
N ALA A 43 14.72 -7.61 -8.91
CA ALA A 43 14.77 -7.84 -7.47
C ALA A 43 16.07 -7.33 -6.84
N THR A 44 16.02 -6.10 -6.33
CA THR A 44 17.16 -5.42 -5.75
C THR A 44 16.71 -4.44 -4.67
N THR A 45 17.43 -4.42 -3.57
CA THR A 45 17.37 -3.34 -2.59
C THR A 45 18.63 -2.50 -2.73
N CYS A 46 18.47 -1.19 -2.69
CA CYS A 46 19.55 -0.22 -2.69
C CYS A 46 19.45 0.64 -1.43
N ASP A 47 20.54 0.73 -0.67
CA ASP A 47 20.70 1.70 0.42
C ASP A 47 21.66 2.79 -0.06
N VAL A 48 21.21 4.03 -0.03
CA VAL A 48 21.99 5.23 -0.34
C VAL A 48 21.91 6.22 0.81
N ASP A 49 22.89 6.15 1.71
CA ASP A 49 23.00 7.00 2.90
C ASP A 49 21.71 7.03 3.74
N GLY A 50 21.11 5.86 3.97
CA GLY A 50 19.87 5.71 4.73
C GLY A 50 18.59 5.88 3.92
N VAL A 51 18.68 6.26 2.63
CA VAL A 51 17.56 6.09 1.69
C VAL A 51 17.53 4.64 1.22
N VAL A 52 16.51 3.90 1.62
CA VAL A 52 16.33 2.50 1.18
C VAL A 52 15.30 2.47 0.06
N ILE A 53 15.67 1.91 -1.10
CA ILE A 53 14.76 1.67 -2.22
C ILE A 53 14.79 0.19 -2.61
N SER A 54 13.65 -0.47 -2.54
CA SER A 54 13.46 -1.85 -2.98
C SER A 54 12.66 -1.87 -4.27
N ILE A 55 13.12 -2.67 -5.24
CA ILE A 55 12.46 -2.88 -6.53
C ILE A 55 12.34 -4.38 -6.74
N GLU A 56 11.14 -4.87 -7.04
CA GLU A 56 10.85 -6.29 -7.20
C GLU A 56 9.63 -6.50 -8.12
N THR A 57 9.30 -7.75 -8.42
CA THR A 57 8.00 -8.05 -9.03
C THR A 57 6.88 -7.86 -8.01
N ALA A 58 5.63 -7.68 -8.48
CA ALA A 58 4.47 -7.56 -7.60
C ALA A 58 4.12 -8.85 -6.84
N SER A 59 4.82 -9.95 -7.11
CA SER A 59 4.74 -11.19 -6.33
C SER A 59 5.75 -11.22 -5.17
N GLY A 60 6.58 -10.18 -5.04
CA GLY A 60 7.46 -9.98 -3.90
C GLY A 60 6.74 -9.48 -2.68
N ALA A 61 6.85 -10.26 -1.61
CA ALA A 61 6.25 -9.98 -0.32
C ALA A 61 7.23 -9.24 0.61
N HIS A 62 8.22 -8.50 0.10
CA HIS A 62 8.93 -7.51 0.92
C HIS A 62 8.08 -6.24 1.01
N ASN A 63 6.84 -6.41 1.47
CA ASN A 63 5.91 -5.30 1.53
C ASN A 63 6.28 -4.38 2.69
N ALA A 64 6.62 -3.14 2.37
CA ALA A 64 6.70 -2.07 3.34
C ALA A 64 5.42 -1.98 4.19
N TYR A 65 4.26 -2.34 3.62
CA TYR A 65 2.97 -2.33 4.32
C TYR A 65 2.86 -3.35 5.47
N GLY A 66 3.51 -4.52 5.38
CA GLY A 66 3.50 -5.52 6.46
C GLY A 66 4.23 -5.05 7.73
N PHE A 67 5.17 -4.12 7.60
CA PHE A 67 5.82 -3.47 8.74
C PHE A 67 4.93 -2.45 9.43
N TYR A 68 3.97 -1.88 8.71
CA TYR A 68 2.97 -0.97 9.26
C TYR A 68 1.67 -1.74 9.47
N SER A 69 1.63 -2.64 10.45
CA SER A 69 0.35 -3.11 10.97
C SER A 69 -0.30 -1.94 11.73
N PHE A 70 -1.11 -1.15 11.04
CA PHE A 70 -1.81 0.08 11.51
C PHE A 70 -2.85 -0.15 12.61
N GLN A 71 -2.72 -1.21 13.42
CA GLN A 71 -3.73 -1.58 14.41
C GLN A 71 -3.64 -0.76 15.71
N ARG A 72 -2.59 0.06 15.90
CA ARG A 72 -2.32 0.86 17.11
C ARG A 72 -2.75 2.32 16.99
N ASP A 73 -4.04 2.62 17.11
CA ASP A 73 -4.53 3.98 17.42
C ASP A 73 -3.90 5.11 16.56
N GLN A 74 -3.57 4.82 15.29
CA GLN A 74 -2.61 5.62 14.52
C GLN A 74 -3.25 6.89 13.98
N ASP A 75 -2.53 8.00 14.13
CA ASP A 75 -2.82 9.26 13.44
C ASP A 75 -2.45 9.20 11.95
N SER A 76 -1.93 8.07 11.46
CA SER A 76 -1.40 7.94 10.11
C SER A 76 -2.01 6.75 9.37
N PHE A 77 -2.64 7.01 8.22
CA PHE A 77 -3.11 5.99 7.29
C PHE A 77 -2.44 6.17 5.92
N PRO A 78 -2.46 5.14 5.06
CA PRO A 78 -2.05 5.30 3.68
C PRO A 78 -2.77 6.47 2.99
N VAL A 79 -1.99 7.34 2.36
CA VAL A 79 -2.49 8.40 1.47
C VAL A 79 -2.06 8.13 0.03
N PRO A 80 -2.96 8.28 -0.95
CA PRO A 80 -2.62 8.06 -2.36
C PRO A 80 -1.54 9.05 -2.83
N LEU A 81 -0.64 8.62 -3.72
CA LEU A 81 0.37 9.51 -4.35
C LEU A 81 -0.22 10.45 -5.42
N ASP A 82 -1.53 10.38 -5.66
CA ASP A 82 -2.28 11.12 -6.69
C ASP A 82 -1.78 10.90 -8.14
N ALA A 83 -2.26 11.73 -9.07
CA ALA A 83 -1.81 11.82 -10.46
C ALA A 83 -1.91 10.50 -11.26
N GLY A 84 -2.81 9.60 -10.86
CA GLY A 84 -3.03 8.30 -11.52
C GLY A 84 -2.00 7.24 -11.15
N TRP A 85 -1.14 7.47 -10.17
CA TRP A 85 -0.25 6.44 -9.65
C TRP A 85 -1.02 5.47 -8.77
N GLN A 86 -0.84 4.16 -9.03
CA GLN A 86 -1.22 3.12 -8.08
C GLN A 86 -0.15 3.04 -7.00
N GLY A 87 -0.27 3.88 -5.98
CA GLY A 87 0.74 3.97 -4.94
C GLY A 87 0.27 4.83 -3.78
N PHE A 88 0.98 4.69 -2.67
CA PHE A 88 0.66 5.38 -1.44
C PHE A 88 1.90 5.83 -0.69
N MET A 89 1.66 6.71 0.27
CA MET A 89 2.63 7.11 1.28
C MET A 89 2.03 6.89 2.67
N VAL A 90 2.90 6.55 3.61
CA VAL A 90 2.62 6.48 5.04
C VAL A 90 3.68 7.33 5.73
N THR A 91 3.32 7.98 6.82
CA THR A 91 4.27 8.71 7.66
C THR A 91 4.07 8.31 9.11
N ASP A 92 5.10 7.80 9.77
CA ASP A 92 5.05 7.39 11.18
C ASP A 92 6.26 7.92 11.92
N GLU A 93 6.07 8.44 13.14
CA GLU A 93 7.12 8.93 14.05
C GLU A 93 8.35 9.60 13.38
N ASP A 94 8.13 10.47 12.38
CA ASP A 94 9.13 11.21 11.58
C ASP A 94 9.76 10.50 10.36
N GLU A 95 9.32 9.29 10.03
CA GLU A 95 9.74 8.54 8.85
C GLU A 95 8.62 8.49 7.79
N ALA A 96 9.00 8.64 6.52
CA ALA A 96 8.08 8.51 5.40
C ALA A 96 8.43 7.28 4.58
N THR A 97 7.41 6.50 4.25
CA THR A 97 7.53 5.35 3.36
C THR A 97 6.55 5.48 2.22
N ALA A 98 7.00 5.21 1.00
CA ALA A 98 6.18 5.26 -0.20
C ALA A 98 6.28 3.97 -0.98
N SER A 99 5.16 3.54 -1.56
CA SER A 99 5.10 2.36 -2.42
C SER A 99 4.36 2.66 -3.71
N VAL A 100 4.83 2.10 -4.81
CA VAL A 100 4.24 2.21 -6.14
C VAL A 100 4.15 0.82 -6.76
N LEU A 101 2.97 0.49 -7.25
CA LEU A 101 2.65 -0.73 -7.97
C LEU A 101 2.40 -0.39 -9.45
N LEU A 102 3.06 -1.11 -10.35
CA LEU A 102 2.80 -1.03 -11.79
C LEU A 102 2.30 -2.38 -12.29
N SER A 103 1.12 -2.35 -12.92
CA SER A 103 0.59 -3.52 -13.63
C SER A 103 1.24 -3.64 -15.01
N CYS A 104 1.97 -4.74 -15.23
CA CYS A 104 2.65 -5.00 -16.50
C CYS A 104 1.72 -5.80 -17.43
N LYS A 105 1.17 -5.16 -18.48
CA LYS A 105 0.15 -5.77 -19.36
C LYS A 105 0.59 -7.06 -20.07
N THR A 106 1.89 -7.24 -20.26
CA THR A 106 2.48 -8.37 -20.97
C THR A 106 3.07 -9.42 -20.04
N TRP A 107 3.02 -9.21 -18.72
CA TRP A 107 3.56 -10.14 -17.73
C TRP A 107 2.45 -11.02 -17.20
N THR A 108 2.72 -12.31 -17.16
CA THR A 108 1.83 -13.31 -16.57
C THR A 108 2.11 -13.43 -15.07
N PRO A 109 1.25 -14.14 -14.30
CA PRO A 109 1.52 -14.42 -12.89
C PRO A 109 2.88 -15.07 -12.63
N GLU A 110 3.37 -15.93 -13.53
CA GLU A 110 4.69 -16.57 -13.41
C GLU A 110 5.86 -15.60 -13.59
N LYS A 111 5.60 -14.40 -14.11
CA LYS A 111 6.53 -13.26 -14.18
C LYS A 111 6.22 -12.18 -13.13
N GLY A 112 5.33 -12.51 -12.20
CA GLY A 112 4.93 -11.66 -11.09
C GLY A 112 3.95 -10.53 -11.41
N SER A 113 3.30 -10.54 -12.59
CA SER A 113 2.19 -9.64 -13.00
C SER A 113 2.47 -8.11 -13.00
N GLY A 114 3.59 -7.66 -12.47
CA GLY A 114 3.85 -6.25 -12.23
C GLY A 114 5.20 -5.98 -11.59
N ILE A 115 5.45 -4.69 -11.32
CA ILE A 115 6.63 -4.19 -10.61
C ILE A 115 6.15 -3.49 -9.34
N LEU A 116 6.74 -3.83 -8.20
CA LEU A 116 6.59 -3.11 -6.95
C LEU A 116 7.88 -2.34 -6.66
N VAL A 117 7.72 -1.08 -6.29
CA VAL A 117 8.79 -0.24 -5.77
C VAL A 117 8.38 0.30 -4.42
N ALA A 118 9.18 0.04 -3.40
CA ALA A 118 9.04 0.61 -2.08
C ALA A 118 10.26 1.48 -1.76
N GLY A 119 10.05 2.56 -1.00
CA GLY A 119 11.14 3.43 -0.58
C GLY A 119 10.90 4.03 0.79
N GLU A 120 11.97 4.17 1.55
CA GLU A 120 11.99 4.73 2.90
C GLU A 120 12.86 6.01 2.91
N SER A 121 12.39 7.03 3.60
CA SER A 121 13.16 8.25 3.84
C SER A 121 14.34 8.01 4.81
N PRO A 122 15.40 8.83 4.77
CA PRO A 122 16.49 8.71 5.73
C PRO A 122 16.02 8.88 7.17
N TYR A 123 16.51 8.00 8.06
CA TYR A 123 16.31 8.08 9.50
C TYR A 123 16.68 9.45 10.08
N GLY A 124 15.84 9.97 10.98
CA GLY A 124 16.10 11.20 11.74
C GLY A 124 16.08 12.49 10.92
N SER A 125 15.64 12.45 9.66
CA SER A 125 15.54 13.64 8.79
C SER A 125 14.21 14.40 8.93
N GLY A 126 13.22 13.78 9.58
CA GLY A 126 11.85 14.30 9.67
C GLY A 126 11.09 14.12 8.37
N ALA A 127 9.85 13.66 8.43
CA ALA A 127 9.00 13.46 7.25
C ALA A 127 8.42 14.78 6.72
N THR A 128 9.26 15.79 6.46
CA THR A 128 8.83 17.10 5.94
C THR A 128 8.14 16.97 4.58
N GLN A 129 7.32 17.96 4.19
CA GLN A 129 6.67 17.97 2.87
C GLN A 129 7.67 17.82 1.71
N ALA A 130 8.86 18.41 1.83
CA ALA A 130 9.91 18.30 0.82
C ALA A 130 10.47 16.87 0.72
N ILE A 131 10.72 16.22 1.87
CA ILE A 131 11.19 14.83 1.93
C ILE A 131 10.13 13.89 1.36
N ARG A 132 8.87 14.06 1.75
CA ARG A 132 7.74 13.29 1.20
C ARG A 132 7.63 13.43 -0.32
N LEU A 133 7.71 14.66 -0.83
CA LEU A 133 7.65 14.89 -2.29
C LEU A 133 8.81 14.23 -3.03
N GLU A 134 10.02 14.34 -2.49
CA GLU A 134 11.21 13.79 -3.13
C GLU A 134 11.25 12.26 -3.04
N LEU A 135 10.71 11.68 -1.97
CA LEU A 135 10.48 10.24 -1.85
C LEU A 135 9.48 9.76 -2.91
N ALA A 136 8.33 10.43 -3.05
CA ALA A 136 7.33 10.11 -4.08
C ALA A 136 7.92 10.16 -5.50
N ARG A 137 8.73 11.17 -5.81
CA ARG A 137 9.47 11.27 -7.08
C ARG A 137 10.48 10.15 -7.25
N THR A 138 11.17 9.76 -6.17
CA THR A 138 12.17 8.70 -6.19
C THR A 138 11.52 7.36 -6.52
N VAL A 139 10.45 6.97 -5.82
CA VAL A 139 9.79 5.67 -6.04
C VAL A 139 9.09 5.60 -7.40
N THR A 140 8.39 6.65 -7.82
CA THR A 140 7.73 6.70 -9.14
C THR A 140 8.74 6.73 -10.29
N GLY A 141 9.85 7.46 -10.12
CA GLY A 141 10.95 7.51 -11.07
C GLY A 141 11.69 6.17 -11.19
N ALA A 142 11.89 5.47 -10.07
CA ALA A 142 12.44 4.13 -10.05
C ALA A 142 11.50 3.12 -10.73
N ALA A 143 10.20 3.16 -10.44
CA ALA A 143 9.19 2.30 -11.07
C ALA A 143 9.16 2.47 -12.59
N ARG A 144 9.17 3.71 -13.09
CA ARG A 144 9.23 3.98 -14.54
C ARG A 144 10.49 3.42 -15.19
N ARG A 145 11.67 3.66 -14.59
CA ARG A 145 12.95 3.15 -15.11
C ARG A 145 13.03 1.62 -15.05
N ALA A 146 12.43 1.00 -14.03
CA ALA A 146 12.32 -0.45 -13.92
C ALA A 146 11.46 -1.01 -15.06
N ALA A 147 10.32 -0.38 -15.33
CA ALA A 147 9.44 -0.77 -16.43
C ALA A 147 10.12 -0.65 -17.80
N GLU A 148 10.78 0.48 -18.07
CA GLU A 148 11.56 0.72 -19.30
C GLU A 148 12.66 -0.32 -19.50
N LYS A 149 13.46 -0.60 -18.45
CA LYS A 149 14.58 -1.54 -18.52
C LYS A 149 14.12 -2.97 -18.81
N THR A 150 12.97 -3.36 -18.25
CA THR A 150 12.46 -4.74 -18.33
C THR A 150 11.46 -4.95 -19.46
N GLY A 151 11.14 -3.91 -20.24
CA GLY A 151 10.13 -3.97 -21.29
C GLY A 151 8.71 -4.21 -20.76
N CYS A 152 8.46 -3.89 -19.49
CA CYS A 152 7.12 -3.94 -18.91
C CYS A 152 6.27 -2.81 -19.51
N ALA A 153 5.24 -3.21 -20.26
CA ALA A 153 4.23 -2.29 -20.77
C ALA A 153 3.21 -1.95 -19.67
N ALA A 154 3.55 -0.96 -18.84
CA ALA A 154 2.67 -0.39 -17.82
C ALA A 154 2.16 1.00 -18.23
N GLU A 155 1.08 1.45 -17.59
CA GLU A 155 0.58 2.82 -17.69
C GLU A 155 0.94 3.58 -16.40
N PRO A 156 2.08 4.29 -16.35
CA PRO A 156 2.45 5.08 -15.19
C PRO A 156 1.56 6.33 -15.06
N GLY A 157 1.45 6.85 -13.84
CA GLY A 157 0.83 8.15 -13.60
C GLY A 157 1.68 9.33 -14.08
N ASP A 158 1.16 10.55 -13.89
CA ASP A 158 1.81 11.80 -14.29
C ASP A 158 2.79 12.29 -13.19
N SER A 159 4.08 11.97 -13.35
CA SER A 159 5.13 12.42 -12.42
C SER A 159 5.19 13.95 -12.24
N GLY A 160 4.71 14.74 -13.20
CA GLY A 160 4.71 16.21 -13.13
C GLY A 160 3.63 16.78 -12.22
N LYS A 161 2.65 15.95 -11.82
CA LYS A 161 1.53 16.34 -10.96
C LYS A 161 1.58 15.67 -9.57
N LEU A 162 2.68 14.99 -9.25
CA LEU A 162 2.87 14.41 -7.94
C LEU A 162 2.81 15.48 -6.85
N THR A 163 2.03 15.18 -5.82
CA THR A 163 1.89 15.97 -4.61
C THR A 163 2.63 15.26 -3.46
N ALA A 164 2.70 15.91 -2.30
CA ALA A 164 3.16 15.31 -1.06
C ALA A 164 2.02 15.39 -0.03
N PRO A 165 1.00 14.52 -0.15
CA PRO A 165 -0.10 14.53 0.78
C PRO A 165 0.40 14.30 2.20
N VAL A 166 -0.24 14.96 3.16
CA VAL A 166 0.01 14.72 4.58
C VAL A 166 -0.68 13.39 4.91
N ALA A 167 0.07 12.43 5.46
CA ALA A 167 -0.47 11.11 5.80
C ALA A 167 -1.36 11.11 7.08
N GLU A 168 -1.57 12.28 7.68
CA GLU A 168 -2.39 12.43 8.88
C GLU A 168 -3.86 12.14 8.58
N ALA A 169 -4.40 11.14 9.25
CA ALA A 169 -5.79 10.78 9.18
C ALA A 169 -6.64 11.75 10.00
N THR A 170 -7.70 12.27 9.39
CA THR A 170 -8.53 13.31 10.01
C THR A 170 -9.78 12.72 10.63
N THR A 171 -10.10 13.12 11.86
CA THR A 171 -11.35 12.71 12.50
C THR A 171 -12.47 13.68 12.14
N VAL A 172 -13.52 13.15 11.49
CA VAL A 172 -14.69 13.91 11.02
C VAL A 172 -15.98 13.25 11.48
N LEU A 173 -17.11 13.94 11.31
CA LEU A 173 -18.42 13.29 11.43
C LEU A 173 -18.59 12.30 10.27
N ALA A 174 -19.20 11.14 10.53
CA ALA A 174 -19.42 10.12 9.50
C ALA A 174 -20.26 10.66 8.31
N SER A 175 -21.19 11.58 8.57
CA SER A 175 -21.98 12.28 7.55
C SER A 175 -21.17 13.21 6.65
N ASP A 176 -20.02 13.67 7.13
CA ASP A 176 -19.19 14.68 6.47
C ASP A 176 -17.95 14.05 5.83
N ALA A 177 -17.78 12.74 5.97
CA ALA A 177 -16.68 11.98 5.41
C ALA A 177 -16.70 12.01 3.87
N THR A 178 -15.57 12.35 3.28
CA THR A 178 -15.39 12.48 1.82
C THR A 178 -14.31 11.56 1.26
N GLY A 179 -13.48 10.99 2.12
CA GLY A 179 -12.36 10.13 1.80
C GLY A 179 -12.70 8.64 1.88
N THR A 180 -11.81 7.86 2.48
CA THR A 180 -11.92 6.40 2.60
C THR A 180 -13.13 5.94 3.42
N CYS A 181 -13.62 6.76 4.36
CA CYS A 181 -14.80 6.49 5.19
C CYS A 181 -16.10 7.09 4.64
N LYS A 182 -16.12 7.55 3.40
CA LYS A 182 -17.33 8.11 2.80
C LYS A 182 -18.51 7.14 2.90
N GLY A 183 -19.60 7.59 3.48
CA GLY A 183 -20.86 6.84 3.55
C GLY A 183 -20.98 5.86 4.71
N MET A 184 -20.05 5.85 5.67
CA MET A 184 -20.18 5.05 6.90
C MET A 184 -21.32 5.57 7.79
N THR A 185 -22.00 4.66 8.49
CA THR A 185 -23.22 5.00 9.24
C THR A 185 -23.33 4.38 10.62
N SER A 186 -22.54 3.34 10.94
CA SER A 186 -22.60 2.63 12.22
C SER A 186 -22.12 3.47 13.42
N VAL A 187 -21.32 4.51 13.16
CA VAL A 187 -20.73 5.39 14.17
C VAL A 187 -20.94 6.85 13.84
N LYS A 188 -20.84 7.73 14.86
CA LYS A 188 -20.99 9.19 14.67
C LYS A 188 -19.77 9.85 14.04
N LYS A 189 -18.58 9.32 14.33
CA LYS A 189 -17.30 9.86 13.89
C LYS A 189 -16.49 8.77 13.22
N VAL A 190 -15.77 9.16 12.20
CA VAL A 190 -14.82 8.32 11.49
C VAL A 190 -13.50 9.05 11.40
N ARG A 191 -12.43 8.29 11.22
CA ARG A 191 -11.12 8.83 10.89
C ARG A 191 -10.70 8.29 9.53
N GLU A 192 -10.32 9.19 8.63
CA GLU A 192 -10.06 8.86 7.22
C GLU A 192 -8.91 9.67 6.62
N THR A 193 -8.40 9.17 5.50
CA THR A 193 -7.56 9.89 4.55
C THR A 193 -8.27 10.09 3.22
N ALA A 194 -7.66 10.87 2.32
CA ALA A 194 -8.17 11.04 0.97
C ALA A 194 -8.29 9.68 0.25
N ALA A 195 -9.44 9.42 -0.38
CA ALA A 195 -9.61 8.27 -1.24
C ALA A 195 -8.91 8.50 -2.59
N GLY A 196 -8.35 7.44 -3.17
CA GLY A 196 -7.66 7.51 -4.46
C GLY A 196 -7.32 6.12 -4.98
N THR A 197 -6.31 6.04 -5.85
CA THR A 197 -5.81 4.78 -6.42
C THR A 197 -4.76 4.10 -5.54
N SER A 198 -4.82 4.33 -4.23
CA SER A 198 -3.92 3.69 -3.27
C SER A 198 -4.21 2.19 -3.19
N PRO A 199 -3.23 1.28 -3.41
CA PRO A 199 -3.44 -0.16 -3.27
C PRO A 199 -3.51 -0.64 -1.80
N ALA A 200 -3.59 0.29 -0.86
CA ALA A 200 -3.98 0.07 0.53
C ALA A 200 -4.87 1.23 1.00
N GLU A 201 -6.01 0.96 1.64
CA GLU A 201 -6.92 2.00 2.13
C GLU A 201 -7.41 1.64 3.52
N GLU A 202 -7.59 2.63 4.38
CA GLU A 202 -8.07 2.42 5.73
C GLU A 202 -9.14 3.41 6.11
N CYS A 203 -10.11 2.93 6.88
CA CYS A 203 -11.17 3.72 7.47
C CYS A 203 -11.39 3.28 8.91
N LEU A 204 -11.24 4.21 9.86
CA LEU A 204 -11.46 3.93 11.27
C LEU A 204 -12.85 4.38 11.69
N LEU A 205 -13.66 3.42 12.14
CA LEU A 205 -14.95 3.67 12.79
C LEU A 205 -14.69 3.95 14.27
N VAL A 206 -14.71 5.24 14.65
CA VAL A 206 -14.27 5.68 15.98
C VAL A 206 -15.09 4.99 17.08
N GLY A 207 -14.39 4.20 17.90
CA GLY A 207 -14.95 3.48 19.03
C GLY A 207 -15.26 2.01 18.79
N GLY A 208 -14.87 1.40 17.66
CA GLY A 208 -15.16 -0.01 17.44
C GLY A 208 -14.26 -0.79 16.49
N LEU A 209 -14.07 -0.30 15.26
CA LEU A 209 -13.55 -1.12 14.17
C LEU A 209 -12.67 -0.34 13.20
N GLN A 210 -11.69 -1.02 12.62
CA GLN A 210 -10.92 -0.56 11.48
C GLN A 210 -11.33 -1.37 10.25
N LEU A 211 -11.74 -0.66 9.21
CA LEU A 211 -11.95 -1.21 7.88
C LEU A 211 -10.67 -1.01 7.07
N ALA A 212 -10.20 -2.06 6.39
CA ALA A 212 -9.00 -1.99 5.58
C ALA A 212 -9.23 -2.69 4.23
N ALA A 213 -8.70 -2.08 3.17
CA ALA A 213 -8.61 -2.67 1.83
C ALA A 213 -7.13 -2.81 1.48
N ALA A 214 -6.76 -3.96 0.92
CA ALA A 214 -5.42 -4.20 0.43
C ALA A 214 -5.46 -5.00 -0.87
N TYR A 215 -4.56 -4.68 -1.79
CA TYR A 215 -4.55 -5.23 -3.15
C TYR A 215 -3.20 -5.87 -3.48
N GLY A 216 -3.21 -6.98 -4.21
CA GLY A 216 -2.01 -7.64 -4.73
C GLY A 216 -0.97 -7.88 -3.63
N PRO A 217 0.29 -7.40 -3.76
CA PRO A 217 1.35 -7.63 -2.77
C PRO A 217 1.08 -7.03 -1.38
N PHE A 218 0.10 -6.13 -1.25
CA PHE A 218 -0.25 -5.51 0.03
C PHE A 218 -1.29 -6.31 0.80
N SER A 219 -1.97 -7.26 0.14
CA SER A 219 -2.94 -8.15 0.78
C SER A 219 -2.29 -9.27 1.60
N ASP A 220 -0.97 -9.46 1.49
CA ASP A 220 -0.21 -10.57 2.10
C ASP A 220 0.80 -10.07 3.16
N PRO A 221 0.53 -10.20 4.47
CA PRO A 221 1.43 -9.70 5.50
C PRO A 221 2.67 -10.56 5.82
N SER A 222 2.95 -11.71 5.17
CA SER A 222 4.26 -12.41 5.21
C SER A 222 4.11 -13.87 4.79
N GLN A 223 4.91 -14.36 3.82
CA GLN A 223 5.00 -15.79 3.48
C GLN A 223 3.62 -16.49 3.23
N ALA A 224 2.49 -15.76 3.11
CA ALA A 224 1.15 -16.25 3.45
C ALA A 224 0.29 -16.64 2.24
N VAL A 225 0.89 -16.88 1.08
CA VAL A 225 0.31 -17.83 0.12
C VAL A 225 0.24 -19.26 0.72
N VAL A 226 0.90 -19.50 1.86
CA VAL A 226 0.75 -20.75 2.64
C VAL A 226 -0.64 -20.89 3.29
N ASN A 227 -1.37 -19.80 3.58
CA ASN A 227 -2.65 -19.85 4.32
C ASN A 227 -3.90 -19.51 3.48
N GLY A 228 -3.75 -18.99 2.26
CA GLY A 228 -4.84 -18.88 1.30
C GLY A 228 -4.89 -17.54 0.53
N PRO A 229 -5.48 -17.53 -0.69
CA PRO A 229 -5.36 -16.42 -1.64
C PRO A 229 -6.15 -15.15 -1.27
N TYR A 230 -6.92 -15.17 -0.19
CA TYR A 230 -7.78 -14.05 0.24
C TYR A 230 -7.25 -13.42 1.53
N GLY A 231 -6.03 -12.90 1.52
CA GLY A 231 -5.40 -12.29 2.70
C GLY A 231 -5.07 -13.29 3.81
N GLY A 232 -4.67 -14.52 3.44
CA GLY A 232 -4.40 -15.60 4.38
C GLY A 232 -5.60 -16.47 4.71
N HIS A 233 -6.67 -16.40 3.89
CA HIS A 233 -7.86 -17.25 4.02
C HIS A 233 -8.14 -18.05 2.73
N ASP A 234 -8.71 -19.25 2.89
CA ASP A 234 -9.09 -20.14 1.78
C ASP A 234 -10.35 -19.71 1.02
N THR A 235 -11.21 -18.91 1.66
CA THR A 235 -12.52 -18.54 1.10
C THR A 235 -12.61 -17.04 0.84
N PRO A 236 -13.34 -16.62 -0.22
CA PRO A 236 -13.40 -15.23 -0.64
C PRO A 236 -14.12 -14.30 0.32
N SER A 237 -14.85 -14.84 1.29
CA SER A 237 -15.55 -14.08 2.32
C SER A 237 -15.74 -14.96 3.56
N GLY A 238 -15.70 -14.36 4.75
CA GLY A 238 -15.88 -15.11 5.98
C GLY A 238 -15.75 -14.25 7.22
N THR A 239 -15.73 -14.92 8.36
CA THR A 239 -15.47 -14.30 9.65
C THR A 239 -14.70 -15.31 10.52
N ASP A 240 -13.62 -14.85 11.14
CA ASP A 240 -12.87 -15.57 12.15
C ASP A 240 -12.97 -14.84 13.51
N GLU A 241 -12.05 -15.13 14.44
CA GLU A 241 -12.07 -14.51 15.77
C GLU A 241 -11.85 -12.98 15.75
N TYR A 242 -11.05 -12.45 14.82
CA TYR A 242 -10.61 -11.05 14.82
C TYR A 242 -10.87 -10.32 13.49
N THR A 243 -11.37 -11.02 12.49
CA THR A 243 -11.52 -10.50 11.13
C THR A 243 -12.83 -10.95 10.53
N ALA A 244 -13.59 -10.01 9.99
CA ALA A 244 -14.65 -10.28 9.03
C ALA A 244 -14.19 -9.76 7.68
N TRP A 245 -14.29 -10.56 6.61
CA TRP A 245 -13.74 -10.19 5.31
C TRP A 245 -14.64 -10.53 4.13
N THR A 246 -14.40 -9.84 3.03
CA THR A 246 -14.85 -10.17 1.68
C THR A 246 -13.72 -9.85 0.70
N SER A 247 -13.82 -10.34 -0.53
CA SER A 247 -12.84 -10.09 -1.57
C SER A 247 -13.49 -9.84 -2.92
N ALA A 248 -12.70 -9.27 -3.82
CA ALA A 248 -13.03 -9.07 -5.23
C ALA A 248 -11.84 -9.43 -6.11
N THR A 249 -12.11 -9.95 -7.31
CA THR A 249 -11.07 -10.11 -8.33
C THR A 249 -10.79 -8.78 -9.00
N CYS A 250 -9.52 -8.44 -9.15
CA CYS A 250 -8.99 -7.26 -9.80
C CYS A 250 -8.08 -7.67 -10.98
N GLN A 251 -7.73 -6.70 -11.83
CA GLN A 251 -6.88 -6.95 -13.01
C GLN A 251 -5.40 -6.62 -12.72
N GLY A 252 -4.51 -7.26 -13.48
CA GLY A 252 -3.07 -6.97 -13.43
C GLY A 252 -2.44 -7.28 -12.08
N ALA A 253 -1.56 -6.39 -11.62
CA ALA A 253 -0.80 -6.58 -10.37
C ALA A 253 -1.65 -6.40 -9.10
N LEU A 254 -2.87 -5.84 -9.22
CA LEU A 254 -3.80 -5.73 -8.09
C LEU A 254 -4.39 -7.08 -7.67
N GLY A 255 -4.39 -8.08 -8.56
CA GLY A 255 -4.77 -9.46 -8.24
C GLY A 255 -6.11 -9.60 -7.52
N VAL A 256 -6.07 -9.83 -6.20
CA VAL A 256 -7.24 -9.87 -5.34
C VAL A 256 -7.30 -8.61 -4.49
N GLY A 257 -8.46 -7.95 -4.47
CA GLY A 257 -8.81 -6.94 -3.47
C GLY A 257 -9.35 -7.65 -2.24
N TYR A 258 -8.67 -7.49 -1.10
CA TYR A 258 -9.07 -8.03 0.19
C TYR A 258 -9.60 -6.90 1.07
N TYR A 259 -10.83 -7.05 1.55
CA TYR A 259 -11.53 -6.05 2.36
C TYR A 259 -11.88 -6.67 3.70
N ARG A 260 -11.47 -6.05 4.79
CA ARG A 260 -11.71 -6.57 6.14
C ARG A 260 -12.20 -5.51 7.12
N ALA A 261 -12.91 -5.98 8.14
CA ALA A 261 -13.14 -5.29 9.38
C ALA A 261 -12.43 -6.03 10.51
N SER A 262 -11.72 -5.31 11.36
CA SER A 262 -11.07 -5.84 12.56
C SER A 262 -11.31 -4.93 13.76
N PRO A 263 -11.41 -5.47 14.99
CA PRO A 263 -11.33 -4.65 16.21
C PRO A 263 -10.00 -3.90 16.27
N LEU A 264 -9.99 -2.76 16.96
CA LEU A 264 -8.75 -2.01 17.22
C LEU A 264 -7.81 -2.78 18.13
N GLU A 265 -6.50 -2.61 17.98
CA GLU A 265 -5.54 -3.24 18.88
C GLU A 265 -5.80 -2.80 20.32
N GLY A 266 -5.73 -3.75 21.24
CA GLY A 266 -6.11 -3.53 22.64
C GLY A 266 -7.60 -3.65 22.93
N SER A 267 -8.45 -3.87 21.91
CA SER A 267 -9.84 -4.29 22.11
C SER A 267 -9.92 -5.77 22.49
N ASP A 268 -10.77 -6.09 23.47
CA ASP A 268 -11.10 -7.48 23.83
C ASP A 268 -12.18 -8.10 22.94
N ARG A 269 -12.70 -7.35 21.95
CA ARG A 269 -13.79 -7.81 21.09
C ARG A 269 -13.32 -8.98 20.22
N ARG A 270 -14.13 -10.04 20.19
CA ARG A 270 -13.95 -11.22 19.33
C ARG A 270 -15.23 -11.47 18.56
N PHE A 271 -15.16 -11.61 17.24
CA PHE A 271 -16.36 -11.78 16.42
C PHE A 271 -17.06 -13.14 16.62
N THR A 272 -16.38 -14.11 17.23
CA THR A 272 -17.01 -15.38 17.65
C THR A 272 -17.99 -15.22 18.81
N THR A 273 -17.80 -14.22 19.67
CA THR A 273 -18.66 -13.97 20.85
C THR A 273 -19.47 -12.68 20.73
N ASP A 274 -18.95 -11.69 20.01
CA ASP A 274 -19.54 -10.38 19.76
C ASP A 274 -19.43 -10.05 18.26
N PRO A 275 -20.29 -10.68 17.43
CA PRO A 275 -20.23 -10.53 15.97
C PRO A 275 -20.52 -9.10 15.53
N LEU A 276 -20.21 -8.79 14.27
CA LEU A 276 -20.59 -7.51 13.67
C LEU A 276 -22.10 -7.28 13.78
N THR A 277 -22.47 -6.05 14.16
CA THR A 277 -23.86 -5.59 14.06
C THR A 277 -24.29 -5.51 12.59
N ARG A 278 -25.59 -5.34 12.36
CA ARG A 278 -26.11 -5.19 10.99
C ARG A 278 -25.52 -3.95 10.31
N GLU A 279 -25.39 -2.87 11.07
CA GLU A 279 -24.86 -1.58 10.62
C GLU A 279 -23.36 -1.67 10.32
N GLU A 280 -22.58 -2.33 11.18
CA GLU A 280 -21.14 -2.54 10.94
C GLU A 280 -20.88 -3.43 9.72
N ARG A 281 -21.71 -4.45 9.51
CA ARG A 281 -21.65 -5.30 8.31
C ARG A 281 -21.97 -4.50 7.04
N ALA A 282 -22.99 -3.66 7.09
CA ALA A 282 -23.36 -2.80 5.96
C ALA A 282 -22.24 -1.79 5.65
N ASP A 283 -21.57 -1.25 6.67
CA ASP A 283 -20.40 -0.38 6.51
C ASP A 283 -19.21 -1.12 5.86
N LEU A 284 -18.92 -2.37 6.25
CA LEU A 284 -17.90 -3.20 5.59
C LEU A 284 -18.25 -3.47 4.12
N GLU A 285 -19.48 -3.86 3.82
CA GLU A 285 -19.96 -4.10 2.45
C GLU A 285 -19.87 -2.83 1.59
N HIS A 286 -20.27 -1.68 2.16
CA HIS A 286 -20.21 -0.39 1.50
C HIS A 286 -18.76 0.04 1.21
N PHE A 287 -17.88 -0.07 2.20
CA PHE A 287 -16.45 0.20 2.07
C PHE A 287 -15.82 -0.67 0.97
N ALA A 288 -16.10 -1.98 1.00
CA ALA A 288 -15.60 -2.93 0.01
C ALA A 288 -16.08 -2.58 -1.41
N ALA A 289 -17.36 -2.27 -1.58
CA ALA A 289 -17.93 -1.89 -2.88
C ALA A 289 -17.33 -0.58 -3.42
N LEU A 290 -17.19 0.44 -2.58
CA LEU A 290 -16.61 1.73 -2.96
C LEU A 290 -15.12 1.59 -3.34
N SER A 291 -14.36 0.84 -2.55
CA SER A 291 -12.93 0.61 -2.83
C SER A 291 -12.76 -0.23 -4.10
N ALA A 292 -13.48 -1.35 -4.24
CA ALA A 292 -13.45 -2.19 -5.45
C ALA A 292 -13.75 -1.37 -6.72
N ALA A 293 -14.77 -0.51 -6.69
CA ALA A 293 -15.13 0.34 -7.83
C ALA A 293 -14.02 1.34 -8.20
N ARG A 294 -13.34 1.96 -7.22
CA ARG A 294 -12.21 2.87 -7.48
C ARG A 294 -11.05 2.17 -8.21
N HIS A 295 -10.83 0.90 -7.90
CA HIS A 295 -9.72 0.11 -8.44
C HIS A 295 -10.09 -0.73 -9.67
N GLY A 296 -11.33 -0.61 -10.16
CA GLY A 296 -11.81 -1.35 -11.33
C GLY A 296 -11.91 -2.86 -11.09
N CYS A 297 -12.12 -3.27 -9.84
CA CYS A 297 -12.33 -4.66 -9.47
C CYS A 297 -13.79 -5.09 -9.70
N SER A 298 -14.01 -6.40 -9.67
CA SER A 298 -15.35 -7.00 -9.66
C SER A 298 -16.13 -6.64 -8.37
N THR A 299 -17.43 -6.89 -8.37
CA THR A 299 -18.25 -6.74 -7.16
C THR A 299 -17.80 -7.73 -6.08
N PRO A 300 -17.62 -7.31 -4.82
CA PRO A 300 -17.22 -8.21 -3.75
C PRO A 300 -18.19 -9.38 -3.53
N ALA A 301 -17.65 -10.56 -3.19
CA ALA A 301 -18.39 -11.82 -3.11
C ALA A 301 -19.56 -11.85 -2.08
N GLY A 302 -19.57 -10.95 -1.09
CA GLY A 302 -20.64 -10.81 -0.09
C GLY A 302 -21.80 -9.90 -0.47
N GLY A 303 -21.76 -9.22 -1.62
CA GLY A 303 -22.81 -8.28 -2.05
C GLY A 303 -23.97 -9.00 -2.76
N THR A 304 -24.84 -9.69 -2.03
CA THR A 304 -26.11 -10.17 -2.61
C THR A 304 -27.19 -9.08 -2.54
N SER A 305 -27.56 -8.59 -3.73
CA SER A 305 -28.92 -8.35 -4.26
C SER A 305 -30.09 -8.19 -3.30
#